data_AF-A0A177EBB8-F1
#
_entry.id   AF-A0A177EBB8-F1
#
_cell.length_a   1.000
_cell.length_b   1.000
_cell.length_c   1.000
_cell.angle_alpha   90.00
_cell.angle_beta   90.00
_cell.angle_gamma   90.00
#
_symmetry.space_group_name_H-M   'P 1'
#
loop_
_entity.id
_entity.type
_entity.pdbx_description
1 polymer ?
#
loop_
_entity_poly.entity_id
_entity_poly.type
_entity_poly.pdbx_seq_one_letter_code
_entity_poly.pdbx_strand_id
1 'polypeptide(L)'
;MEEYIGASLIIKTSTLKVIGVLHQIHPETHKMIIDVSGVKKAIDIREIDEVEILPEEDTTSPRVTASADLSNPKKKQSEGRVERMPLPAKGKVVDYVSHETYQQILHLSDTFYGPSIDEIVYSGARGVLHLFVNIFKVMDKKFVIYTGSGVFSEIAVVLARLCLIYNSNVSLIPTAETSRLSKELFYYRNNGGAVETVRTDQTVVIIADVECTEEMVRGSERIVFLGDYQNTPLPNKEVVFFGVPTSDPSMFTGSPILCDIGLSPQIYSKFQLKRYAPKLLQKLTKDPARGVSTREC
;
A
#
# COMPACT_ATOMS: atom_id res chain seq x y z
N MET A 1 -2.38 3.87 -37.61
CA MET A 1 -3.21 2.91 -36.84
C MET A 1 -2.39 1.87 -36.08
N GLU A 2 -1.35 1.26 -36.67
CA GLU A 2 -0.45 0.36 -35.93
C GLU A 2 0.37 1.09 -34.83
N GLU A 3 0.54 2.40 -34.96
CA GLU A 3 1.18 3.28 -33.97
C GLU A 3 0.44 3.36 -32.61
N TYR A 4 -0.78 2.85 -32.53
CA TYR A 4 -1.59 2.83 -31.31
C TYR A 4 -1.59 1.47 -30.60
N ILE A 5 -0.80 0.50 -31.09
CA ILE A 5 -0.61 -0.78 -30.39
C ILE A 5 0.05 -0.50 -29.03
N GLY A 6 -0.58 -0.97 -27.96
CA GLY A 6 -0.20 -0.69 -26.57
C GLY A 6 -0.99 0.43 -25.92
N ALA A 7 -1.77 1.22 -26.69
CA ALA A 7 -2.60 2.28 -26.12
C ALA A 7 -3.85 1.73 -25.42
N SER A 8 -4.22 2.34 -24.30
CA SER A 8 -5.51 2.13 -23.64
C SER A 8 -6.62 2.83 -24.42
N LEU A 9 -7.62 2.07 -24.86
CA LEU A 9 -8.73 2.58 -25.65
C LEU A 9 -10.05 2.40 -24.91
N ILE A 10 -10.96 3.37 -25.07
CA ILE A 10 -12.39 3.20 -24.85
C ILE A 10 -13.06 3.07 -26.21
N ILE A 11 -13.74 1.94 -26.42
CA ILE A 11 -14.49 1.68 -27.65
C ILE A 11 -15.96 1.53 -27.32
N LYS A 12 -16.78 2.29 -28.03
CA LYS A 12 -18.23 2.21 -27.96
C LYS A 12 -18.74 1.65 -29.28
N THR A 13 -19.54 0.60 -29.18
CA THR A 13 -20.42 0.12 -30.25
C THR A 13 -21.86 0.38 -29.84
N SER A 14 -22.79 0.15 -30.77
CA SER A 14 -24.22 0.25 -30.55
C SER A 14 -24.75 -0.62 -29.40
N THR A 15 -24.00 -1.65 -29.00
CA THR A 15 -24.43 -2.64 -28.00
C THR A 15 -23.50 -2.75 -26.80
N LEU A 16 -22.24 -2.31 -26.90
CA LEU A 16 -21.27 -2.49 -25.83
C LEU A 16 -20.24 -1.36 -25.75
N LYS A 17 -19.82 -1.09 -24.52
CA LYS A 17 -18.65 -0.26 -24.22
C LYS A 17 -17.54 -1.15 -23.68
N VAL A 18 -16.37 -1.14 -24.32
CA VAL A 18 -15.19 -1.89 -23.93
C VAL A 18 -14.04 -0.93 -23.62
N ILE A 19 -13.32 -1.23 -22.55
CA ILE A 19 -12.10 -0.51 -22.16
C ILE A 19 -10.99 -1.55 -22.08
N GLY A 20 -9.90 -1.32 -22.78
CA GLY A 20 -8.78 -2.27 -22.80
C GLY A 20 -7.61 -1.78 -23.65
N VAL A 21 -6.55 -2.57 -23.68
CA VAL A 21 -5.31 -2.23 -24.37
C VAL A 21 -5.32 -2.80 -25.78
N LEU A 22 -5.05 -1.95 -26.78
CA LEU A 22 -4.99 -2.37 -28.17
C LEU A 22 -3.78 -3.29 -28.40
N HIS A 23 -4.02 -4.53 -28.80
CA HIS A 23 -2.95 -5.51 -29.01
C HIS A 23 -2.63 -5.74 -30.49
N GLN A 24 -3.64 -5.72 -31.36
CA GLN A 24 -3.45 -5.95 -32.79
C GLN A 24 -4.63 -5.42 -33.61
N ILE A 25 -4.36 -4.98 -34.84
CA ILE A 25 -5.39 -4.67 -35.84
C ILE A 25 -5.16 -5.60 -37.04
N HIS A 26 -6.23 -6.21 -37.53
CA HIS A 26 -6.23 -7.04 -38.74
C HIS A 26 -7.12 -6.37 -39.80
N PRO A 27 -6.55 -5.47 -40.64
CA PRO A 27 -7.32 -4.72 -41.63
C PRO A 27 -8.06 -5.63 -42.62
N GLU A 28 -7.44 -6.75 -43.02
CA GLU A 28 -8.00 -7.69 -43.99
C GLU A 28 -9.27 -8.39 -43.51
N THR A 29 -9.41 -8.56 -42.19
CA THR A 29 -10.60 -9.19 -41.58
C THR A 29 -11.51 -8.18 -40.90
N HIS A 30 -11.18 -6.88 -40.99
CA HIS A 30 -11.83 -5.79 -40.27
C HIS A 30 -11.97 -6.02 -38.76
N LYS A 31 -10.96 -6.63 -38.13
CA LYS A 31 -10.98 -6.92 -36.70
C LYS A 31 -9.89 -6.18 -35.95
N MET A 32 -10.21 -5.82 -34.72
CA MET A 32 -9.29 -5.27 -33.73
C MET A 32 -9.27 -6.18 -32.50
N ILE A 33 -8.08 -6.50 -31.99
CA ILE A 33 -7.88 -7.37 -30.83
C ILE A 33 -7.47 -6.51 -29.64
N ILE A 34 -8.25 -6.62 -28.56
CA ILE A 34 -8.09 -5.80 -27.36
C ILE A 34 -7.98 -6.68 -26.15
N ASP A 35 -7.02 -6.38 -25.29
CA ASP A 35 -6.86 -7.02 -24.00
C ASP A 35 -7.72 -6.31 -22.95
N VAL A 36 -8.74 -7.03 -22.43
CA VAL A 36 -9.62 -6.56 -21.37
C VAL A 36 -9.36 -7.45 -20.15
N SER A 37 -8.61 -6.93 -19.18
CA SER A 37 -8.26 -7.65 -17.94
C SER A 37 -7.56 -9.01 -18.15
N GLY A 38 -6.67 -9.11 -19.14
CA GLY A 38 -5.95 -10.35 -19.47
C GLY A 38 -6.72 -11.27 -20.44
N VAL A 39 -7.90 -10.87 -20.90
CA VAL A 39 -8.70 -11.62 -21.88
C VAL A 39 -8.71 -10.88 -23.21
N LYS A 40 -8.17 -11.53 -24.25
CA LYS A 40 -8.18 -10.99 -25.62
C LYS A 40 -9.57 -11.10 -26.23
N LYS A 41 -10.15 -9.96 -26.59
CA LYS A 41 -11.44 -9.85 -27.26
C LYS A 41 -11.26 -9.29 -28.66
N ALA A 42 -11.86 -9.94 -29.65
CA ALA A 42 -11.93 -9.44 -31.02
C ALA A 42 -13.18 -8.57 -31.19
N ILE A 43 -13.01 -7.37 -31.73
CA ILE A 43 -14.08 -6.42 -32.05
C ILE A 43 -14.06 -6.16 -33.55
N ASP A 44 -15.22 -6.22 -34.19
CA ASP A 44 -15.37 -5.84 -35.60
C ASP A 44 -15.30 -4.31 -35.70
N ILE A 45 -14.39 -3.81 -36.54
CA ILE A 45 -14.15 -2.37 -36.72
C ILE A 45 -15.40 -1.66 -37.27
N ARG A 46 -16.26 -2.38 -38.00
CA ARG A 46 -17.48 -1.81 -38.60
C ARG A 46 -18.59 -1.55 -37.58
N GLU A 47 -18.54 -2.19 -36.43
CA GLU A 47 -19.51 -2.00 -35.35
C GLU A 47 -19.13 -0.87 -34.40
N ILE A 48 -17.96 -0.24 -34.62
CA ILE A 48 -17.45 0.81 -33.74
C ILE A 48 -18.05 2.15 -34.12
N ASP A 49 -18.79 2.73 -33.17
CA ASP A 49 -19.38 4.05 -33.32
C ASP A 49 -18.40 5.15 -32.88
N GLU A 50 -17.60 4.88 -31.84
CA GLU A 50 -16.67 5.85 -31.26
C GLU A 50 -15.44 5.16 -30.64
N VAL A 51 -14.27 5.78 -30.82
CA VAL A 51 -13.00 5.37 -30.20
C VAL A 51 -12.36 6.59 -29.53
N GLU A 52 -12.09 6.47 -28.24
CA GLU A 52 -11.34 7.46 -27.46
C GLU A 52 -10.02 6.82 -27.01
N ILE A 53 -8.90 7.47 -27.32
CA ILE A 53 -7.57 7.09 -26.80
C ILE A 53 -7.44 7.71 -25.42
N LEU A 54 -7.27 6.88 -24.40
CA LEU A 54 -6.97 7.38 -23.07
C LEU A 54 -5.51 7.87 -23.06
N PRO A 55 -5.23 9.06 -22.52
CA PRO A 55 -3.84 9.48 -22.29
C PRO A 55 -3.15 8.40 -21.47
N GLU A 56 -1.85 8.18 -21.70
CA GLU A 56 -1.00 7.24 -20.97
C GLU A 56 -0.90 7.66 -19.49
N GLU A 57 -1.98 7.45 -18.74
CA GLU A 57 -2.04 7.43 -17.29
C GLU A 57 -2.45 6.00 -16.92
N ASP A 58 -1.70 5.41 -15.98
CA ASP A 58 -1.76 4.00 -15.60
C ASP A 58 -3.18 3.48 -15.29
N THR A 59 -3.88 2.94 -16.30
CA THR A 59 -5.20 2.34 -16.13
C THR A 59 -5.09 0.84 -15.85
N THR A 60 -5.16 0.45 -14.58
CA THR A 60 -5.65 -0.88 -14.19
C THR A 60 -7.15 -0.86 -13.88
N SER A 61 -7.85 -1.83 -14.49
CA SER A 61 -9.23 -2.31 -14.27
C SER A 61 -10.38 -1.70 -15.10
N PRO A 62 -10.99 -2.47 -16.03
CA PRO A 62 -12.24 -2.15 -16.69
C PRO A 62 -13.46 -2.58 -15.83
N ARG A 63 -14.41 -1.65 -15.66
CA ARG A 63 -15.76 -1.93 -15.17
C ARG A 63 -16.63 -2.40 -16.34
N VAL A 64 -17.12 -3.64 -16.27
CA VAL A 64 -18.26 -4.13 -17.06
C VAL A 64 -19.54 -3.75 -16.31
N THR A 65 -20.32 -2.83 -16.84
CA THR A 65 -21.71 -2.60 -16.41
C THR A 65 -22.65 -3.29 -17.39
N ALA A 66 -23.21 -4.42 -16.97
CA ALA A 66 -24.32 -5.08 -17.67
C ALA A 66 -25.63 -4.77 -16.93
N SER A 67 -26.62 -4.27 -17.67
CA SER A 67 -28.02 -4.14 -17.24
C SER A 67 -28.86 -5.24 -17.92
N ALA A 68 -29.80 -5.79 -17.14
CA ALA A 68 -30.73 -6.91 -17.35
C ALA A 68 -31.41 -7.08 -18.73
N ASP A 69 -31.70 -8.33 -19.15
CA ASP A 69 -33.01 -8.97 -18.87
C ASP A 69 -33.14 -10.49 -19.17
N LEU A 70 -33.86 -11.17 -18.27
CA LEU A 70 -34.71 -12.37 -18.36
C LEU A 70 -34.17 -13.74 -18.87
N SER A 71 -33.99 -14.69 -17.94
CA SER A 71 -34.89 -15.87 -17.78
C SER A 71 -34.46 -16.83 -16.65
N ASN A 72 -35.42 -17.20 -15.80
CA ASN A 72 -35.33 -18.20 -14.72
C ASN A 72 -35.16 -19.63 -15.31
N PRO A 73 -34.47 -20.59 -14.62
CA PRO A 73 -35.11 -21.28 -13.50
C PRO A 73 -34.23 -21.75 -12.33
N LYS A 74 -34.79 -21.62 -11.12
CA LYS A 74 -34.64 -22.42 -9.88
C LYS A 74 -33.38 -23.31 -9.74
N LYS A 75 -32.46 -22.90 -8.86
CA LYS A 75 -31.70 -23.83 -7.99
C LYS A 75 -31.48 -23.21 -6.60
N LYS A 76 -31.70 -24.05 -5.59
CA LYS A 76 -31.76 -23.74 -4.15
C LYS A 76 -30.50 -23.01 -3.65
N GLN A 77 -30.77 -21.93 -2.91
CA GLN A 77 -29.85 -21.22 -2.03
C GLN A 77 -29.29 -22.14 -0.94
N SER A 78 -27.97 -22.09 -0.75
CA SER A 78 -27.38 -22.11 0.59
C SER A 78 -26.65 -20.78 0.73
N GLU A 79 -27.29 -19.83 1.41
CA GLU A 79 -26.78 -18.49 1.67
C GLU A 79 -25.50 -18.55 2.51
N GLY A 80 -24.37 -18.29 1.87
CA GLY A 80 -23.17 -17.83 2.56
C GLY A 80 -23.45 -16.43 3.09
N ARG A 81 -23.82 -16.35 4.37
CA ARG A 81 -24.00 -15.12 5.13
C ARG A 81 -22.69 -14.33 5.06
N VAL A 82 -22.62 -13.32 4.19
CA VAL A 82 -21.59 -12.28 4.28
C VAL A 82 -21.81 -11.61 5.62
N GLU A 83 -20.95 -11.94 6.58
CA GLU A 83 -20.90 -11.30 7.89
C GLU A 83 -20.65 -9.82 7.65
N ARG A 84 -21.71 -9.01 7.72
CA ARG A 84 -21.58 -7.55 7.78
C ARG A 84 -20.86 -7.25 9.09
N MET A 85 -19.57 -6.97 9.01
CA MET A 85 -18.78 -6.55 10.15
C MET A 85 -19.43 -5.33 10.81
N PRO A 86 -19.43 -5.26 12.15
CA PRO A 86 -20.07 -4.18 12.87
C PRO A 86 -19.28 -2.89 12.58
N LEU A 87 -19.90 -1.98 11.83
CA LEU A 87 -19.53 -0.57 11.89
C LEU A 87 -19.53 -0.16 13.38
N PRO A 88 -18.52 0.59 13.85
CA PRO A 88 -18.48 1.02 15.24
C PRO A 88 -19.79 1.73 15.60
N ALA A 89 -20.30 1.42 16.80
CA ALA A 89 -21.50 2.06 17.33
C ALA A 89 -21.36 3.59 17.16
N LYS A 90 -22.41 4.20 16.59
CA LYS A 90 -22.42 5.64 16.22
C LYS A 90 -21.86 6.49 17.38
N GLY A 91 -20.78 7.21 17.13
CA GLY A 91 -20.26 8.24 18.04
C GLY A 91 -18.95 7.91 18.76
N LYS A 92 -18.38 6.71 18.61
CA LYS A 92 -17.04 6.42 19.14
C LYS A 92 -15.98 6.63 18.06
N VAL A 93 -15.16 7.67 18.24
CA VAL A 93 -13.99 7.91 17.39
C VAL A 93 -13.03 6.73 17.52
N VAL A 94 -12.59 6.22 16.38
CA VAL A 94 -11.66 5.09 16.27
C VAL A 94 -10.22 5.62 16.29
N ASP A 95 -9.43 5.19 17.28
CA ASP A 95 -8.04 5.60 17.45
C ASP A 95 -7.05 4.75 16.62
N TYR A 96 -7.45 3.54 16.21
CA TYR A 96 -6.65 2.60 15.41
C TYR A 96 -7.56 1.62 14.66
N VAL A 97 -7.07 1.05 13.57
CA VAL A 97 -7.84 0.15 12.68
C VAL A 97 -7.14 -1.20 12.51
N SER A 98 -7.85 -2.25 12.13
CA SER A 98 -7.20 -3.53 11.77
C SER A 98 -6.41 -3.40 10.46
N HIS A 99 -5.51 -4.35 10.18
CA HIS A 99 -4.79 -4.40 8.91
C HIS A 99 -5.75 -4.46 7.71
N GLU A 100 -6.81 -5.27 7.76
CA GLU A 100 -7.79 -5.36 6.67
C GLU A 100 -8.52 -4.04 6.44
N THR A 101 -8.88 -3.35 7.52
CA THR A 101 -9.52 -2.03 7.45
C THR A 101 -8.56 -0.99 6.87
N TYR A 102 -7.27 -1.08 7.22
CA TYR A 102 -6.24 -0.22 6.65
C TYR A 102 -6.09 -0.42 5.14
N GLN A 103 -6.09 -1.66 4.65
CA GLN A 103 -6.08 -1.93 3.20
C GLN A 103 -7.31 -1.33 2.49
N GLN A 104 -8.49 -1.36 3.11
CA GLN A 104 -9.68 -0.71 2.57
C GLN A 104 -9.55 0.82 2.54
N ILE A 105 -8.92 1.41 3.56
CA ILE A 105 -8.62 2.85 3.61
C ILE A 105 -7.71 3.23 2.43
N LEU A 106 -6.63 2.47 2.20
CA LEU A 106 -5.71 2.72 1.09
C LEU A 106 -6.40 2.60 -0.26
N HIS A 107 -7.18 1.53 -0.46
CA HIS A 107 -7.93 1.35 -1.70
C HIS A 107 -8.92 2.48 -1.98
N LEU A 108 -9.63 2.96 -0.94
CA LEU A 108 -10.55 4.09 -1.08
C LEU A 108 -9.85 5.42 -1.30
N SER A 109 -8.66 5.61 -0.71
CA SER A 109 -7.81 6.77 -1.00
C SER A 109 -7.48 6.80 -2.49
N ASP A 110 -6.90 5.70 -2.98
CA ASP A 110 -6.44 5.52 -4.35
C ASP A 110 -7.56 5.68 -5.38
N THR A 111 -8.76 5.20 -5.08
CA THR A 111 -9.84 5.13 -6.07
C THR A 111 -10.74 6.37 -6.08
N PHE A 112 -10.95 7.04 -4.94
CA PHE A 112 -12.05 8.00 -4.81
C PHE A 112 -11.72 9.31 -4.12
N TYR A 113 -10.86 9.27 -3.10
CA TYR A 113 -10.91 10.31 -2.08
C TYR A 113 -9.59 10.97 -1.78
N GLY A 114 -8.46 10.50 -2.31
CA GLY A 114 -7.17 10.99 -1.83
C GLY A 114 -6.00 10.63 -2.72
N PRO A 115 -4.79 10.67 -2.16
CA PRO A 115 -3.58 10.33 -2.89
C PRO A 115 -3.61 8.88 -3.35
N SER A 116 -2.94 8.63 -4.48
CA SER A 116 -2.70 7.28 -4.97
C SER A 116 -1.83 6.49 -3.99
N ILE A 117 -1.82 5.16 -4.10
CA ILE A 117 -0.94 4.33 -3.25
C ILE A 117 0.52 4.73 -3.45
N ASP A 118 0.95 5.07 -4.65
CA ASP A 118 2.34 5.45 -4.94
C ASP A 118 2.71 6.79 -4.27
N GLU A 119 1.77 7.74 -4.24
CA GLU A 119 1.94 8.99 -3.50
C GLU A 119 1.99 8.76 -1.97
N ILE A 120 1.18 7.84 -1.45
CA ILE A 120 1.22 7.42 -0.04
C ILE A 120 2.57 6.77 0.29
N VAL A 121 3.04 5.86 -0.56
CA VAL A 121 4.32 5.16 -0.38
C VAL A 121 5.46 6.17 -0.34
N TYR A 122 5.49 7.11 -1.29
CA TYR A 122 6.53 8.12 -1.36
C TYR A 122 6.46 9.11 -0.19
N SER A 123 5.26 9.53 0.20
CA SER A 123 5.04 10.43 1.34
C SER A 123 5.46 9.77 2.66
N GLY A 124 5.08 8.51 2.86
CA GLY A 124 5.50 7.72 4.02
C GLY A 124 7.02 7.58 4.09
N ALA A 125 7.67 7.25 2.98
CA ALA A 125 9.13 7.13 2.91
C ALA A 125 9.82 8.46 3.26
N ARG A 126 9.32 9.59 2.75
CA ARG A 126 9.85 10.93 3.10
C ARG A 126 9.65 11.27 4.57
N GLY A 127 8.51 10.90 5.16
CA GLY A 127 8.26 11.10 6.58
C GLY A 127 9.26 10.33 7.45
N VAL A 128 9.54 9.07 7.11
CA VAL A 128 10.56 8.28 7.82
C VAL A 128 11.97 8.82 7.59
N LEU A 129 12.31 9.24 6.37
CA LEU A 129 13.58 9.90 6.10
C LEU A 129 13.74 11.16 6.95
N HIS A 130 12.69 11.96 7.12
CA HIS A 130 12.70 13.14 7.99
C HIS A 130 12.98 12.76 9.45
N LEU A 131 12.48 11.62 9.94
CA LEU A 131 12.87 11.09 11.25
C LEU A 131 14.38 10.87 11.31
N PHE A 132 14.96 10.22 10.31
CA PHE A 132 16.38 9.85 10.34
C PHE A 132 17.33 11.03 10.20
N VAL A 133 17.00 12.00 9.35
CA VAL A 133 17.81 13.19 9.11
C VAL A 133 17.71 14.18 10.28
N ASN A 134 16.49 14.51 10.71
CA ASN A 134 16.28 15.67 11.60
C ASN A 134 16.09 15.30 13.07
N ILE A 135 15.52 14.12 13.35
CA ILE A 135 15.12 13.74 14.72
C ILE A 135 16.12 12.77 15.33
N PHE A 136 16.41 11.66 14.64
CA PHE A 136 17.35 10.64 15.12
C PHE A 136 18.79 11.00 14.77
N LYS A 137 19.03 11.71 13.67
CA LYS A 137 20.37 12.08 13.17
C LYS A 137 21.27 10.86 13.03
N VAL A 138 20.78 9.84 12.32
CA VAL A 138 21.45 8.53 12.17
C VAL A 138 21.85 8.21 10.72
N MET A 139 21.89 9.23 9.85
CA MET A 139 22.19 9.02 8.42
C MET A 139 23.63 8.54 8.16
N ASP A 140 24.53 8.72 9.12
CA ASP A 140 25.91 8.22 9.13
C ASP A 140 26.01 6.74 9.49
N LYS A 141 24.92 6.12 9.95
CA LYS A 141 24.86 4.72 10.38
C LYS A 141 24.55 3.78 9.22
N LYS A 142 24.77 2.48 9.45
CA LYS A 142 24.39 1.41 8.52
C LYS A 142 22.95 0.98 8.80
N PHE A 143 22.14 0.89 7.74
CA PHE A 143 20.75 0.47 7.80
C PHE A 143 20.59 -0.91 7.19
N VAL A 144 19.90 -1.79 7.89
CA VAL A 144 19.41 -3.06 7.34
C VAL A 144 17.90 -3.04 7.34
N ILE A 145 17.30 -3.31 6.19
CA ILE A 145 15.85 -3.20 6.00
C ILE A 145 15.30 -4.57 5.58
N TYR A 146 14.40 -5.12 6.38
CA TYR A 146 13.68 -6.35 6.09
C TYR A 146 12.30 -6.03 5.53
N THR A 147 11.95 -6.62 4.38
CA THR A 147 10.72 -6.30 3.65
C THR A 147 9.91 -7.54 3.31
N GLY A 148 8.62 -7.50 3.60
CA GLY A 148 7.63 -8.50 3.21
C GLY A 148 6.92 -8.12 1.92
N SER A 149 5.59 -8.33 1.87
CA SER A 149 4.80 -8.21 0.64
C SER A 149 3.80 -7.04 0.62
N GLY A 150 3.75 -6.23 1.66
CA GLY A 150 2.75 -5.17 1.83
C GLY A 150 3.22 -3.76 1.46
N VAL A 151 2.32 -2.80 1.65
CA VAL A 151 2.57 -1.37 1.38
C VAL A 151 3.67 -0.78 2.28
N PHE A 152 3.85 -1.30 3.50
CA PHE A 152 4.92 -0.82 4.39
C PHE A 152 6.28 -1.27 3.88
N SER A 153 6.35 -2.44 3.23
CA SER A 153 7.53 -2.93 2.52
C SER A 153 7.89 -2.05 1.33
N GLU A 154 6.89 -1.61 0.56
CA GLU A 154 7.10 -0.65 -0.53
C GLU A 154 7.64 0.69 -0.01
N ILE A 155 7.06 1.21 1.09
CA ILE A 155 7.59 2.39 1.80
C ILE A 155 9.04 2.16 2.21
N ALA A 156 9.38 0.98 2.72
CA ALA A 156 10.73 0.65 3.17
C ALA A 156 11.74 0.61 2.02
N VAL A 157 11.38 0.07 0.85
CA VAL A 157 12.25 0.06 -0.34
C VAL A 157 12.45 1.48 -0.90
N VAL A 158 11.39 2.28 -0.97
CA VAL A 158 11.50 3.68 -1.39
C VAL A 158 12.35 4.48 -0.41
N LEU A 159 12.17 4.27 0.90
CA LEU A 159 13.02 4.84 1.94
C LEU A 159 14.49 4.45 1.75
N ALA A 160 14.77 3.18 1.48
CA ALA A 160 16.13 2.69 1.20
C ALA A 160 16.77 3.46 0.04
N ARG A 161 16.02 3.64 -1.05
CA ARG A 161 16.46 4.40 -2.22
C ARG A 161 16.73 5.87 -1.89
N LEU A 162 15.89 6.49 -1.06
CA LEU A 162 16.12 7.86 -0.60
C LEU A 162 17.36 7.96 0.28
N CYS A 163 17.59 7.00 1.18
CA CYS A 163 18.78 6.97 2.03
C CYS A 163 20.09 6.86 1.20
N LEU A 164 20.08 6.15 0.06
CA LEU A 164 21.24 6.11 -0.85
C LEU A 164 21.61 7.51 -1.38
N ILE A 165 20.62 8.36 -1.67
CA ILE A 165 20.85 9.75 -2.13
C ILE A 165 21.57 10.57 -1.05
N TYR A 166 21.37 10.22 0.22
CA TYR A 166 22.05 10.84 1.36
C TYR A 166 23.40 10.17 1.69
N ASN A 167 23.91 9.29 0.81
CA ASN A 167 25.14 8.52 1.00
C ASN A 167 25.12 7.59 2.23
N SER A 168 23.94 7.19 2.71
CA SER A 168 23.83 6.19 3.77
C SER A 168 24.12 4.80 3.23
N ASN A 169 24.76 3.97 4.05
CA ASN A 169 24.96 2.56 3.75
C ASN A 169 23.69 1.79 4.12
N VAL A 170 22.97 1.30 3.11
CA VAL A 170 21.71 0.59 3.28
C VAL A 170 21.79 -0.76 2.58
N SER A 171 21.37 -1.82 3.25
CA SER A 171 21.08 -3.11 2.64
C SER A 171 19.63 -3.51 2.82
N LEU A 172 19.07 -4.14 1.79
CA LEU A 172 17.69 -4.68 1.78
C LEU A 172 17.73 -6.20 1.82
N ILE A 173 16.91 -6.80 2.68
CA ILE A 173 16.72 -8.25 2.78
C ILE A 173 15.23 -8.55 2.56
N PRO A 174 14.80 -8.79 1.31
CA PRO A 174 13.42 -9.14 1.01
C PRO A 174 13.10 -10.59 1.40
N THR A 175 12.01 -10.78 2.13
CA THR A 175 11.50 -12.11 2.52
C THR A 175 10.33 -12.57 1.67
N ALA A 176 9.77 -11.67 0.85
CA ALA A 176 8.75 -11.96 -0.13
C ALA A 176 9.00 -11.13 -1.40
N GLU A 177 8.51 -11.60 -2.55
CA GLU A 177 8.55 -10.85 -3.80
C GLU A 177 7.12 -10.68 -4.33
N THR A 178 6.71 -9.42 -4.51
CA THR A 178 5.48 -9.04 -5.21
C THR A 178 5.85 -8.21 -6.43
N SER A 179 4.98 -8.14 -7.44
CA SER A 179 5.26 -7.34 -8.65
C SER A 179 5.56 -5.87 -8.34
N ARG A 180 4.82 -5.27 -7.39
CA ARG A 180 5.06 -3.90 -6.90
C ARG A 180 6.41 -3.77 -6.22
N LEU A 181 6.75 -4.69 -5.32
CA LEU A 181 8.05 -4.69 -4.64
C LEU A 181 9.21 -4.91 -5.63
N SER A 182 9.04 -5.79 -6.63
CA SER A 182 10.05 -6.04 -7.66
C SER A 182 10.35 -4.80 -8.49
N LYS A 183 9.34 -3.98 -8.81
CA LYS A 183 9.51 -2.66 -9.46
C LYS A 183 10.38 -1.75 -8.61
N GLU A 184 10.09 -1.59 -7.33
CA GLU A 184 10.88 -0.72 -6.45
C GLU A 184 12.28 -1.26 -6.18
N LEU A 185 12.44 -2.58 -6.04
CA LEU A 185 13.74 -3.24 -5.89
C LEU A 185 14.62 -3.07 -7.14
N PHE A 186 14.03 -3.10 -8.33
CA PHE A 186 14.74 -2.81 -9.57
C PHE A 186 15.34 -1.40 -9.56
N TYR A 187 14.54 -0.38 -9.19
CA TYR A 187 15.05 0.99 -9.07
C TYR A 187 16.11 1.14 -7.98
N TYR A 188 15.93 0.46 -6.84
CA TYR A 188 16.91 0.48 -5.76
C TYR A 188 18.27 -0.09 -6.21
N ARG A 189 18.28 -1.24 -6.89
CA ARG A 189 19.51 -1.86 -7.44
C ARG A 189 20.17 -0.96 -8.48
N ASN A 190 19.39 -0.33 -9.35
CA ASN A 190 19.93 0.59 -10.36
C ASN A 190 20.57 1.84 -9.76
N ASN A 191 20.20 2.22 -8.53
CA ASN A 191 20.83 3.29 -7.77
C ASN A 191 22.06 2.82 -6.95
N GLY A 192 22.57 1.61 -7.21
CA GLY A 192 23.73 1.05 -6.51
C GLY A 192 23.40 0.43 -5.15
N GLY A 193 22.12 0.22 -4.83
CA GLY A 193 21.69 -0.39 -3.59
C GLY A 193 22.03 -1.87 -3.47
N ALA A 194 22.48 -2.30 -2.30
CA ALA A 194 22.77 -3.69 -2.00
C ALA A 194 21.50 -4.44 -1.59
N VAL A 195 21.17 -5.52 -2.31
CA VAL A 195 20.13 -6.49 -1.92
C VAL A 195 20.83 -7.76 -1.47
N GLU A 196 20.63 -8.13 -0.21
CA GLU A 196 21.31 -9.23 0.45
C GLU A 196 20.30 -10.34 0.81
N THR A 197 20.78 -11.57 0.92
CA THR A 197 19.99 -12.71 1.43
C THR A 197 20.23 -12.95 2.92
N VAL A 198 21.38 -12.50 3.43
CA VAL A 198 21.80 -12.67 4.81
C VAL A 198 22.40 -11.36 5.28
N ARG A 199 22.11 -11.04 6.52
CA ARG A 199 22.60 -9.87 7.22
C ARG A 199 24.10 -9.98 7.52
N THR A 200 24.86 -8.95 7.15
CA THR A 200 26.32 -8.88 7.37
C THR A 200 26.72 -7.91 8.50
N ASP A 201 26.06 -6.75 8.59
CA ASP A 201 26.22 -5.78 9.67
C ASP A 201 24.89 -5.09 10.06
N GLN A 202 24.90 -3.96 10.77
CA GLN A 202 24.37 -3.88 12.14
C GLN A 202 24.43 -2.49 12.78
N THR A 203 23.57 -1.51 12.41
CA THR A 203 23.35 -0.37 13.33
C THR A 203 21.88 -0.02 13.53
N VAL A 204 21.18 0.29 12.44
CA VAL A 204 19.74 0.59 12.47
C VAL A 204 19.00 -0.50 11.70
N VAL A 205 18.01 -1.13 12.34
CA VAL A 205 17.20 -2.18 11.74
C VAL A 205 15.81 -1.64 11.45
N ILE A 206 15.33 -1.83 10.23
CA ILE A 206 13.98 -1.47 9.82
C ILE A 206 13.22 -2.75 9.44
N ILE A 207 12.01 -2.90 9.95
CA ILE A 207 11.17 -4.08 9.73
C ILE A 207 9.82 -3.62 9.19
N ALA A 208 9.42 -4.15 8.02
CA ALA A 208 8.20 -3.78 7.33
C ALA A 208 7.50 -5.02 6.73
N ASP A 209 6.26 -5.29 7.14
CA ASP A 209 5.45 -6.47 6.76
C ASP A 209 6.15 -7.83 6.90
N VAL A 210 7.08 -7.97 7.86
CA VAL A 210 7.75 -9.24 8.18
C VAL A 210 7.58 -9.53 9.67
N GLU A 211 7.41 -10.82 9.99
CA GLU A 211 7.48 -11.28 11.37
C GLU A 211 8.89 -11.09 11.93
N CYS A 212 9.00 -10.30 13.00
CA CYS A 212 10.28 -9.96 13.61
C CYS A 212 10.80 -11.13 14.45
N THR A 213 11.95 -11.70 14.07
CA THR A 213 12.67 -12.69 14.88
C THR A 213 13.78 -12.03 15.70
N GLU A 214 14.23 -12.67 16.77
CA GLU A 214 15.34 -12.15 17.60
C GLU A 214 16.64 -11.97 16.80
N GLU A 215 16.90 -12.82 15.81
CA GLU A 215 18.11 -12.78 14.99
C GLU A 215 18.18 -11.53 14.11
N MET A 216 17.02 -11.04 13.64
CA MET A 216 16.91 -9.83 12.81
C MET A 216 17.29 -8.55 13.59
N VAL A 217 17.14 -8.56 14.91
CA VAL A 217 17.35 -7.38 15.77
C VAL A 217 18.52 -7.51 16.73
N ARG A 218 19.10 -8.71 16.86
CA ARG A 218 20.18 -8.98 17.80
C ARG A 218 21.39 -8.11 17.51
N GLY A 219 21.71 -7.17 18.40
CA GLY A 219 22.87 -6.30 18.29
C GLY A 219 22.59 -4.95 17.61
N SER A 220 21.33 -4.63 17.31
CA SER A 220 20.95 -3.32 16.77
C SER A 220 21.01 -2.23 17.83
N GLU A 221 21.49 -1.04 17.45
CA GLU A 221 21.41 0.16 18.29
C GLU A 221 19.96 0.68 18.35
N ARG A 222 19.23 0.54 17.24
CA ARG A 222 17.87 1.06 17.05
C ARG A 222 17.05 0.16 16.13
N ILE A 223 15.76 0.00 16.45
CA ILE A 223 14.81 -0.82 15.69
C ILE A 223 13.60 0.03 15.32
N VAL A 224 13.26 0.07 14.04
CA VAL A 224 12.14 0.85 13.52
C VAL A 224 11.16 -0.08 12.81
N PHE A 225 9.95 -0.19 13.35
CA PHE A 225 8.85 -0.90 12.73
C PHE A 225 8.03 0.05 11.86
N LEU A 226 7.74 -0.36 10.63
CA LEU A 226 6.89 0.40 9.72
C LEU A 226 5.50 -0.26 9.65
N GLY A 227 4.50 0.46 10.11
CA GLY A 227 3.10 0.04 10.09
C GLY A 227 2.75 -0.96 11.19
N ASP A 228 2.39 -2.18 10.78
CA ASP A 228 1.91 -3.20 11.71
C ASP A 228 3.06 -3.90 12.45
N TYR A 229 2.82 -4.22 13.71
CA TYR A 229 3.84 -4.66 14.64
C TYR A 229 3.30 -5.65 15.66
N GLN A 230 4.08 -6.70 15.92
CA GLN A 230 3.86 -7.63 17.04
C GLN A 230 4.71 -7.26 18.23
N ASN A 231 4.11 -7.13 19.42
CA ASN A 231 4.78 -6.65 20.63
C ASN A 231 5.88 -7.60 21.16
N THR A 232 7.09 -7.42 20.65
CA THR A 232 8.34 -8.04 21.09
C THR A 232 9.06 -7.18 22.15
N PRO A 233 9.48 -7.71 23.30
CA PRO A 233 10.12 -6.95 24.37
C PRO A 233 11.58 -6.59 24.00
N LEU A 234 11.75 -5.60 23.12
CA LEU A 234 13.04 -5.14 22.63
C LEU A 234 13.33 -3.68 23.08
N PRO A 235 14.57 -3.35 23.47
CA PRO A 235 14.96 -1.98 23.79
C PRO A 235 15.07 -1.10 22.53
N ASN A 236 15.00 0.23 22.69
CA ASN A 236 15.22 1.23 21.62
C ASN A 236 14.41 1.01 20.34
N LYS A 237 13.12 0.66 20.50
CA LYS A 237 12.21 0.46 19.38
C LYS A 237 11.28 1.64 19.15
N GLU A 238 11.08 1.95 17.88
CA GLU A 238 10.08 2.89 17.39
C GLU A 238 9.12 2.18 16.44
N VAL A 239 7.86 2.62 16.43
CA VAL A 239 6.88 2.20 15.41
C VAL A 239 6.38 3.46 14.71
N VAL A 240 6.36 3.40 13.39
CA VAL A 240 5.86 4.48 12.53
C VAL A 240 4.57 4.00 11.88
N PHE A 241 3.46 4.61 12.26
CA PHE A 241 2.16 4.45 11.61
C PHE A 241 2.01 5.47 10.49
N PHE A 242 1.18 5.18 9.49
CA PHE A 242 1.01 6.04 8.33
C PHE A 242 -0.46 6.43 8.17
N GLY A 243 -0.79 7.71 8.40
CA GLY A 243 -2.13 8.27 8.34
C GLY A 243 -3.05 7.88 9.50
N VAL A 244 -3.13 6.59 9.83
CA VAL A 244 -3.87 6.01 10.95
C VAL A 244 -3.09 4.83 11.56
N PRO A 245 -3.10 4.64 12.89
CA PRO A 245 -2.50 3.46 13.50
C PRO A 245 -3.22 2.15 13.11
N THR A 246 -2.45 1.12 12.78
CA THR A 246 -2.97 -0.24 12.46
C THR A 246 -3.08 -1.15 13.69
N SER A 247 -2.66 -0.65 14.86
CA SER A 247 -2.74 -1.33 16.14
C SER A 247 -2.82 -0.29 17.26
N ASP A 248 -3.23 -0.72 18.46
CA ASP A 248 -3.35 0.20 19.60
C ASP A 248 -1.96 0.75 20.00
N PRO A 249 -1.71 2.06 19.87
CA PRO A 249 -0.41 2.65 20.20
C PRO A 249 -0.02 2.48 21.68
N SER A 250 -0.98 2.27 22.58
CA SER A 250 -0.73 2.08 24.01
C SER A 250 -0.06 0.74 24.32
N MET A 251 -0.27 -0.28 23.46
CA MET A 251 0.32 -1.60 23.59
C MET A 251 1.81 -1.61 23.22
N PHE A 252 2.27 -0.61 22.47
CA PHE A 252 3.65 -0.52 22.05
C PHE A 252 4.56 -0.12 23.22
N THR A 253 5.55 -0.94 23.58
CA THR A 253 6.45 -0.57 24.68
C THR A 253 7.45 0.53 24.30
N GLY A 254 7.69 0.78 23.00
CA GLY A 254 8.56 1.85 22.51
C GLY A 254 7.89 3.21 22.29
N SER A 255 8.43 4.01 21.36
CA SER A 255 7.82 5.28 20.93
C SER A 255 6.95 5.11 19.67
N PRO A 256 5.62 5.25 19.77
CA PRO A 256 4.73 5.28 18.61
C PRO A 256 4.72 6.66 17.95
N ILE A 257 4.91 6.68 16.64
CA ILE A 257 4.98 7.88 15.81
C ILE A 257 3.96 7.74 14.70
N LEU A 258 3.14 8.76 14.49
CA LEU A 258 2.25 8.87 13.35
C LEU A 258 2.89 9.77 12.29
N CYS A 259 3.02 9.23 11.09
CA CYS A 259 3.42 9.95 9.89
C CYS A 259 2.16 10.36 9.11
N ASP A 260 2.06 11.64 8.76
CA ASP A 260 1.03 12.10 7.83
C ASP A 260 1.40 11.67 6.41
N ILE A 261 0.43 11.06 5.72
CA ILE A 261 0.53 10.60 4.32
C ILE A 261 -0.51 11.29 3.43
N GLY A 262 -1.17 12.35 3.92
CA GLY A 262 -2.10 13.15 3.13
C GLY A 262 -3.48 12.50 2.93
N LEU A 263 -3.93 11.64 3.85
CA LEU A 263 -5.28 11.07 3.78
C LEU A 263 -6.33 12.20 3.79
N SER A 264 -7.33 12.07 2.92
CA SER A 264 -8.40 13.06 2.81
C SER A 264 -9.32 13.07 4.03
N PRO A 265 -9.86 14.24 4.43
CA PRO A 265 -10.87 14.34 5.49
C PRO A 265 -12.07 13.40 5.30
N GLN A 266 -12.43 13.07 4.05
CA GLN A 266 -13.55 12.19 3.74
C GLN A 266 -13.30 10.75 4.21
N ILE A 267 -12.04 10.28 4.16
CA ILE A 267 -11.65 8.97 4.70
C ILE A 267 -11.83 8.96 6.22
N TYR A 268 -11.32 10.00 6.91
CA TYR A 268 -11.48 10.12 8.36
C TYR A 268 -12.96 10.11 8.76
N SER A 269 -13.82 10.85 8.05
CA SER A 269 -15.26 10.86 8.31
C SER A 269 -15.91 9.49 8.05
N LYS A 270 -15.57 8.82 6.94
CA LYS A 270 -16.17 7.54 6.55
C LYS A 270 -15.89 6.43 7.56
N PHE A 271 -14.67 6.37 8.07
CA PHE A 271 -14.25 5.35 9.04
C PHE A 271 -14.34 5.82 10.50
N GLN A 272 -14.90 7.01 10.75
CA GLN A 272 -14.99 7.64 12.08
C GLN A 272 -13.63 7.71 12.79
N LEU A 273 -12.56 7.96 12.03
CA LEU A 273 -11.19 7.97 12.53
C LEU A 273 -10.88 9.27 13.26
N LYS A 274 -10.05 9.17 14.29
CA LYS A 274 -9.45 10.34 14.91
C LYS A 274 -8.60 11.08 13.90
N ARG A 275 -8.94 12.36 13.66
CA ARG A 275 -8.08 13.24 12.87
C ARG A 275 -7.02 13.85 13.77
N TYR A 276 -5.77 13.62 13.42
CA TYR A 276 -4.63 14.20 14.10
C TYR A 276 -4.32 15.59 13.54
N ALA A 277 -3.52 16.38 14.26
CA ALA A 277 -3.09 17.68 13.76
C ALA A 277 -2.25 17.48 12.48
N PRO A 278 -2.32 18.40 11.49
CA PRO A 278 -1.59 18.27 10.23
C PRO A 278 -0.09 18.56 10.44
N LYS A 279 0.59 17.64 11.12
CA LYS A 279 2.03 17.63 11.32
C LYS A 279 2.58 16.41 10.60
N LEU A 280 3.66 16.59 9.84
CA LEU A 280 4.33 15.50 9.13
C LEU A 280 4.60 14.30 10.05
N LEU A 281 5.04 14.57 11.28
CA LEU A 281 5.32 13.57 12.30
C LEU A 281 4.72 13.98 13.64
N GLN A 282 4.01 13.07 14.28
CA GLN A 282 3.43 13.26 15.60
C GLN A 282 3.72 12.06 16.50
N LYS A 283 4.36 12.30 17.65
CA LYS A 283 4.48 11.27 18.68
C LYS A 283 3.10 11.03 19.31
N LEU A 284 2.67 9.78 19.36
CA LEU A 284 1.42 9.39 20.00
C LEU A 284 1.68 9.21 21.50
N THR A 285 0.95 9.93 22.34
CA THR A 285 1.02 9.79 23.80
C THR A 285 0.30 8.52 24.21
N LYS A 286 0.95 7.67 25.00
CA LYS A 286 0.29 6.55 25.68
C LYS A 286 -0.69 7.15 26.68
N ASP A 287 -1.97 6.87 26.51
CA ASP A 287 -2.99 7.34 27.44
C ASP A 287 -2.82 6.55 28.76
N PRO A 288 -2.37 7.18 29.87
CA PRO A 288 -2.07 6.45 31.10
C PRO A 288 -3.32 5.83 31.73
N ALA A 289 -4.52 6.25 31.31
CA ALA A 289 -5.80 5.79 31.84
C ALA A 289 -6.24 4.40 31.33
N ARG A 290 -5.57 3.82 30.32
CA ARG A 290 -5.83 2.45 29.84
C ARG A 290 -4.80 1.42 30.33
N GLY A 291 -4.06 1.75 31.38
CA GLY A 291 -3.17 0.82 32.06
C GLY A 291 -3.91 -0.47 32.43
N VAL A 292 -3.38 -1.58 31.92
CA VAL A 292 -3.82 -2.95 32.17
C VAL A 292 -4.19 -3.12 33.64
N SER A 293 -5.46 -3.45 33.89
CA SER A 293 -5.87 -4.05 35.16
C SER A 293 -5.11 -5.37 35.29
N THR A 294 -3.97 -5.34 35.97
CA THR A 294 -3.37 -6.53 36.55
C THR A 294 -4.33 -7.02 37.62
N ARG A 295 -5.31 -7.84 37.22
CA ARG A 295 -5.92 -8.77 38.16
C ARG A 295 -4.89 -9.85 38.42
N GLU A 296 -4.19 -9.69 39.54
CA GLU A 296 -3.55 -10.79 40.23
C GLU A 296 -4.62 -11.86 40.51
N CYS A 297 -4.33 -13.09 40.07
CA CYS A 297 -4.83 -14.35 40.62
C CYS A 297 -3.65 -15.33 40.59
#